data_AF-A0A916NAZ2-F1
#
_entry.id   AF-A0A916NAZ2-F1
#
_cell.length_a   1.000
_cell.length_b   1.000
_cell.length_c   1.000
_cell.angle_alpha   90.00
_cell.angle_beta   90.00
_cell.angle_gamma   90.00
#
_symmetry.space_group_name_H-M   'P 1'
#
loop_
_entity.id
_entity.type
_entity.pdbx_description
1 polymer ?
#
loop_
_entity_poly.entity_id
_entity_poly.type
_entity_poly.pdbx_seq_one_letter_code
_entity_poly.pdbx_strand_id
1 'polypeptide(L)'
;MKQFTVIFLTLITLGVFGQQPQTVYSIVKDRHEISWYEEQLELWKAEIDKNQKNANAWFNYYNSSRALRNLTNEESRAYYDSLCINITETAYENLPNSLEANLLMYLKESVANDDEAFKFLERAYQINPNDPRTYVNLLTHYEIIRDKENYSKFCKKYFEANELAASTLNWGYNVLAGLESKSIVFSAGDNDTYPIWTIQEYKGYRKDVKNINTSLILIDNYRNQLFEELGIPPLNISMENVKSNDEYDSKVAQIYEHILNNYTRGSIHVCVNAIFQFENYSDDFHLVGLTYKYSKESIDNISIIKRNYEHRYLLDYLQEVFSFNISNGVADYMNALYLPSMVKLYKHYVKSENKEKQTKLLQLIVSISEKSGQQTEIADLLEEEASKSTDIRYITMLLNTKDIEKSMLLFDDNLYASETEVTNLQYRMFLTNLKKSRNMELYNKCLYDSSKWVTALDNYTEPIRDNYHWHPAYDEYPVVNISYEAANEYCNWLTQQYNTQRKRKYTQVLFRLPTEPEWRHLAASGKPANNTCFKDDQITNEKGCYLTNIKTGENDFQADGGFFPVNTYSYLPNEMGFYCTMGNVAEMISKKGIAKGGSWAHTFENSTFNKTQKYEGPDPRIGFRVIMEIIQE
;
A
#
# COMPACT_ATOMS: atom_id res chain seq x y z
N MET A 1 -34.61 -63.97 -10.50
CA MET A 1 -34.39 -62.64 -9.88
C MET A 1 -33.00 -62.16 -10.28
N LYS A 2 -32.91 -61.20 -11.22
CA LYS A 2 -31.66 -60.53 -11.59
C LYS A 2 -31.84 -59.07 -11.16
N GLN A 3 -31.00 -58.60 -10.24
CA GLN A 3 -30.96 -57.22 -9.79
C GLN A 3 -30.40 -56.33 -10.91
N PHE A 4 -31.16 -55.32 -11.32
CA PHE A 4 -30.68 -54.25 -12.18
C PHE A 4 -30.21 -53.10 -11.31
N THR A 5 -28.91 -52.80 -11.37
CA THR A 5 -28.30 -51.60 -10.79
C THR A 5 -28.65 -50.42 -11.70
N VAL A 6 -29.45 -49.48 -11.20
CA VAL A 6 -29.74 -48.19 -11.87
C VAL A 6 -28.63 -47.21 -11.48
N ILE A 7 -27.80 -46.83 -12.44
CA ILE A 7 -26.81 -45.76 -12.31
C ILE A 7 -27.54 -44.44 -12.57
N PHE A 8 -27.62 -43.58 -11.55
CA PHE A 8 -28.06 -42.20 -11.69
C PHE A 8 -26.93 -41.39 -12.33
N LEU A 9 -27.08 -41.03 -13.61
CA LEU A 9 -26.27 -40.02 -14.27
C LEU A 9 -26.87 -38.65 -13.98
N THR A 10 -26.36 -37.95 -12.97
CA THR A 10 -26.63 -36.52 -12.77
C THR A 10 -25.88 -35.73 -13.84
N LEU A 11 -26.60 -35.38 -14.91
CA LEU A 11 -26.22 -34.33 -15.85
C LEU A 11 -26.34 -32.98 -15.12
N ILE A 12 -25.23 -32.50 -14.57
CA ILE A 12 -25.10 -31.09 -14.19
C ILE A 12 -25.01 -30.29 -15.48
N THR A 13 -26.13 -29.74 -15.91
CA THR A 13 -26.13 -28.64 -16.88
C THR A 13 -25.65 -27.40 -16.13
N LEU A 14 -24.35 -27.11 -16.23
CA LEU A 14 -23.82 -25.77 -15.95
C LEU A 14 -24.37 -24.85 -17.05
N GLY A 15 -25.59 -24.35 -16.85
CA GLY A 15 -26.06 -23.17 -17.56
C GLY A 15 -25.17 -22.01 -17.14
N VAL A 16 -24.33 -21.53 -18.06
CA VAL A 16 -23.67 -20.23 -17.95
C VAL A 16 -24.79 -19.19 -18.04
N PHE A 17 -25.41 -18.84 -16.91
CA PHE A 17 -26.14 -17.59 -16.81
C PHE A 17 -25.09 -16.48 -16.89
N GLY A 18 -24.94 -15.88 -18.07
CA GLY A 18 -24.09 -14.69 -18.22
C GLY A 18 -24.54 -13.62 -17.23
N GLN A 19 -23.59 -13.10 -16.47
CA GLN A 19 -23.81 -12.04 -15.49
C GLN A 19 -24.44 -10.83 -16.18
N GLN A 20 -25.50 -10.28 -15.61
CA GLN A 20 -26.17 -9.10 -16.16
C GLN A 20 -25.35 -7.84 -15.86
N PRO A 21 -25.33 -6.85 -16.77
CA PRO A 21 -24.67 -5.58 -16.52
C PRO A 21 -25.28 -4.85 -15.32
N GLN A 22 -24.41 -4.27 -14.48
CA GLN A 22 -24.75 -3.50 -13.29
C GLN A 22 -24.49 -2.02 -13.53
N THR A 23 -25.25 -1.14 -12.88
CA THR A 23 -25.04 0.31 -13.01
C THR A 23 -23.67 0.71 -12.48
N VAL A 24 -22.94 1.48 -13.27
CA VAL A 24 -21.58 1.94 -12.98
C VAL A 24 -21.63 3.41 -12.61
N TYR A 25 -21.33 3.69 -11.34
CA TYR A 25 -21.19 5.05 -10.83
C TYR A 25 -19.72 5.52 -10.92
N SER A 26 -19.50 6.82 -10.74
CA SER A 26 -18.15 7.38 -10.63
C SER A 26 -17.40 6.77 -9.43
N ILE A 27 -16.09 6.58 -9.55
CA ILE A 27 -15.23 6.02 -8.48
C ILE A 27 -15.26 6.85 -7.17
N VAL A 28 -15.67 8.11 -7.25
CA VAL A 28 -15.85 8.98 -6.06
C VAL A 28 -17.19 8.77 -5.36
N LYS A 29 -18.12 8.06 -6.02
CA LYS A 29 -19.46 7.73 -5.51
C LYS A 29 -19.56 6.27 -5.10
N ASP A 30 -19.02 5.35 -5.89
CA ASP A 30 -18.97 3.91 -5.60
C ASP A 30 -17.74 3.29 -6.28
N ARG A 31 -16.85 2.69 -5.49
CA ARG A 31 -15.54 2.20 -5.95
C ARG A 31 -15.46 0.68 -5.86
N HIS A 32 -15.10 0.05 -6.97
CA HIS A 32 -14.87 -1.39 -7.10
C HIS A 32 -13.43 -1.71 -7.49
N GLU A 33 -13.10 -3.00 -7.53
CA GLU A 33 -11.83 -3.51 -8.07
C GLU A 33 -11.75 -3.33 -9.60
N ILE A 34 -10.53 -3.25 -10.14
CA ILE A 34 -10.30 -3.03 -11.58
C ILE A 34 -11.02 -4.08 -12.43
N SER A 35 -10.93 -5.36 -12.05
CA SER A 35 -11.55 -6.47 -12.78
C SER A 35 -13.07 -6.36 -12.88
N TRP A 36 -13.73 -5.75 -11.89
CA TRP A 36 -15.17 -5.50 -11.95
C TRP A 36 -15.50 -4.47 -13.05
N TYR A 37 -14.72 -3.41 -13.16
CA TYR A 37 -14.92 -2.41 -14.22
C TYR A 37 -14.60 -2.96 -15.61
N GLU A 38 -13.59 -3.83 -15.74
CA GLU A 38 -13.31 -4.55 -17.00
C GLU A 38 -14.50 -5.42 -17.41
N GLU A 39 -15.08 -6.16 -16.48
CA GLU A 39 -16.29 -6.95 -16.72
C GLU A 39 -17.47 -6.06 -17.15
N GLN A 40 -17.74 -4.97 -16.42
CA GLN A 40 -18.82 -4.06 -16.76
C GLN A 40 -18.62 -3.37 -18.12
N LEU A 41 -17.37 -3.05 -18.48
CA LEU A 41 -17.03 -2.47 -19.77
C LEU A 41 -17.50 -3.39 -20.92
N GLU A 42 -17.20 -4.69 -20.84
CA GLU A 42 -17.60 -5.67 -21.85
C GLU A 42 -19.11 -5.91 -21.87
N LEU A 43 -19.73 -6.03 -20.69
CA LEU A 43 -21.19 -6.25 -20.60
C LEU A 43 -21.99 -5.07 -21.16
N TRP A 44 -21.60 -3.83 -20.85
CA TRP A 44 -22.29 -2.65 -21.36
C TRP A 44 -22.03 -2.41 -22.85
N LYS A 45 -20.83 -2.77 -23.35
CA LYS A 45 -20.56 -2.79 -24.79
C LYS A 45 -21.52 -3.74 -25.52
N ALA A 46 -21.71 -4.95 -25.00
CA ALA A 46 -22.64 -5.91 -25.58
C ALA A 46 -24.10 -5.42 -25.59
N GLU A 47 -24.53 -4.62 -24.60
CA GLU A 47 -25.86 -3.99 -24.61
C GLU A 47 -26.01 -2.90 -25.69
N ILE A 48 -24.95 -2.13 -25.94
CA ILE A 48 -24.91 -1.15 -27.03
C ILE A 48 -24.99 -1.84 -28.39
N ASP A 49 -24.26 -2.95 -28.57
CA ASP A 49 -24.26 -3.72 -29.81
C ASP A 49 -25.66 -4.29 -30.13
N LYS A 50 -26.46 -4.61 -29.10
CA LYS A 50 -27.86 -5.02 -29.25
C LYS A 50 -28.76 -3.85 -29.63
N ASN A 51 -28.55 -2.68 -29.03
CA ASN A 51 -29.38 -1.51 -29.25
C ASN A 51 -28.61 -0.19 -29.02
N GLN A 52 -28.13 0.41 -30.12
CA GLN A 52 -27.42 1.69 -30.08
C GLN A 52 -28.28 2.87 -29.61
N LYS A 53 -29.62 2.70 -29.48
CA LYS A 53 -30.51 3.71 -28.90
C LYS A 53 -30.69 3.57 -27.38
N ASN A 54 -29.94 2.67 -26.73
CA ASN A 54 -29.96 2.54 -25.27
C ASN A 54 -29.03 3.58 -24.62
N ALA A 55 -29.59 4.74 -24.26
CA ALA A 55 -28.85 5.84 -23.64
C ALA A 55 -28.14 5.44 -22.33
N ASN A 56 -28.79 4.62 -21.50
CA ASN A 56 -28.23 4.15 -20.25
C ASN A 56 -27.00 3.25 -20.47
N ALA A 57 -27.02 2.39 -21.50
CA ALA A 57 -25.88 1.54 -21.81
C ALA A 57 -24.64 2.36 -22.20
N TRP A 58 -24.80 3.40 -23.02
CA TRP A 58 -23.72 4.34 -23.36
C TRP A 58 -23.12 5.02 -22.13
N PHE A 59 -23.95 5.48 -21.21
CA PHE A 59 -23.50 6.16 -20.00
C PHE A 59 -22.68 5.23 -19.08
N ASN A 60 -23.15 4.00 -18.88
CA ASN A 60 -22.43 3.02 -18.06
C ASN A 60 -21.16 2.48 -18.73
N TYR A 61 -21.15 2.36 -20.06
CA TYR A 61 -19.96 2.03 -20.83
C TYR A 61 -18.89 3.11 -20.67
N TYR A 62 -19.27 4.38 -20.78
CA TYR A 62 -18.39 5.52 -20.49
C TYR A 62 -17.87 5.48 -19.04
N ASN A 63 -18.74 5.29 -18.05
CA ASN A 63 -18.31 5.29 -16.64
C ASN A 63 -17.35 4.14 -16.34
N SER A 64 -17.54 2.97 -16.95
CA SER A 64 -16.60 1.84 -16.84
C SER A 64 -15.24 2.21 -17.41
N SER A 65 -15.21 2.79 -18.62
CA SER A 65 -13.98 3.26 -19.26
C SER A 65 -13.28 4.35 -18.46
N ARG A 66 -14.03 5.31 -17.92
CA ARG A 66 -13.50 6.41 -17.10
C ARG A 66 -12.97 5.92 -15.75
N ALA A 67 -13.60 4.91 -15.14
CA ALA A 67 -13.09 4.28 -13.93
C ALA A 67 -11.74 3.59 -14.22
N LEU A 68 -11.66 2.81 -15.30
CA LEU A 68 -10.41 2.15 -15.71
C LEU A 68 -9.30 3.15 -16.03
N ARG A 69 -9.62 4.24 -16.73
CA ARG A 69 -8.68 5.36 -16.94
C ARG A 69 -8.08 5.88 -15.63
N ASN A 70 -8.91 6.04 -14.61
CA ASN A 70 -8.49 6.61 -13.33
C ASN A 70 -7.72 5.61 -12.45
N LEU A 71 -7.93 4.30 -12.63
CA LEU A 71 -7.39 3.26 -11.76
C LEU A 71 -6.17 2.52 -12.36
N THR A 72 -5.92 2.67 -13.66
CA THR A 72 -4.82 1.97 -14.38
C THR A 72 -3.55 2.82 -14.53
N ASN A 73 -2.47 2.19 -14.99
CA ASN A 73 -1.17 2.82 -15.23
C ASN A 73 -1.19 3.80 -16.42
N GLU A 74 -0.12 4.59 -16.60
CA GLU A 74 -0.05 5.62 -17.64
C GLU A 74 -0.23 5.09 -19.06
N GLU A 75 0.34 3.92 -19.38
CA GLU A 75 0.24 3.30 -20.71
C GLU A 75 -1.22 2.94 -21.04
N SER A 76 -1.95 2.40 -20.07
CA SER A 76 -3.38 2.06 -20.23
C SER A 76 -4.27 3.30 -20.23
N ARG A 77 -3.87 4.38 -19.54
CA ARG A 77 -4.66 5.60 -19.40
C ARG A 77 -4.96 6.26 -20.75
N ALA A 78 -3.96 6.37 -21.62
CA ALA A 78 -4.11 6.99 -22.94
C ALA A 78 -5.13 6.25 -23.84
N TYR A 79 -5.17 4.92 -23.73
CA TYR A 79 -6.18 4.10 -24.40
C TYR A 79 -7.58 4.43 -23.90
N TYR A 80 -7.80 4.43 -22.59
CA TYR A 80 -9.11 4.71 -22.02
C TYR A 80 -9.56 6.16 -22.21
N ASP A 81 -8.64 7.12 -22.28
CA ASP A 81 -8.94 8.49 -22.68
C ASP A 81 -9.50 8.56 -24.10
N SER A 82 -8.81 7.93 -25.04
CA SER A 82 -9.26 7.84 -26.44
C SER A 82 -10.61 7.13 -26.55
N LEU A 83 -10.81 6.08 -25.76
CA LEU A 83 -12.07 5.35 -25.69
C LEU A 83 -13.20 6.22 -25.14
N CYS A 84 -12.98 6.97 -24.06
CA CYS A 84 -13.97 7.89 -23.51
C CYS A 84 -14.43 8.93 -24.54
N ILE A 85 -13.50 9.49 -25.32
CA ILE A 85 -13.80 10.45 -26.40
C ILE A 85 -14.68 9.79 -27.46
N ASN A 86 -14.27 8.62 -27.95
CA ASN A 86 -14.99 7.88 -28.99
C ASN A 86 -16.42 7.50 -28.54
N ILE A 87 -16.55 6.99 -27.31
CA ILE A 87 -17.85 6.65 -26.71
C ILE A 87 -18.76 7.87 -26.70
N THR A 88 -18.23 9.02 -26.27
CA THR A 88 -19.00 10.25 -26.13
C THR A 88 -19.53 10.75 -27.48
N GLU A 89 -18.66 10.83 -28.49
CA GLU A 89 -19.03 11.29 -29.82
C GLU A 89 -20.05 10.35 -30.47
N THR A 90 -19.81 9.04 -30.40
CA THR A 90 -20.70 8.02 -30.99
C THR A 90 -22.07 7.98 -30.30
N ALA A 91 -22.09 8.14 -28.97
CA ALA A 91 -23.34 8.23 -28.21
C ALA A 91 -24.15 9.47 -28.63
N TYR A 92 -23.48 10.62 -28.83
CA TYR A 92 -24.15 11.85 -29.24
C TYR A 92 -24.67 11.80 -30.67
N GLU A 93 -23.94 11.20 -31.62
CA GLU A 93 -24.44 10.96 -32.98
C GLU A 93 -25.72 10.10 -32.98
N ASN A 94 -25.76 9.10 -32.10
CA ASN A 94 -26.91 8.19 -32.01
C ASN A 94 -28.09 8.76 -31.24
N LEU A 95 -27.84 9.55 -30.19
CA LEU A 95 -28.84 9.97 -29.21
C LEU A 95 -28.69 11.44 -28.81
N PRO A 96 -28.65 12.39 -29.76
CA PRO A 96 -28.32 13.80 -29.48
C PRO A 96 -29.33 14.50 -28.55
N ASN A 97 -30.55 13.97 -28.44
CA ASN A 97 -31.61 14.50 -27.59
C ASN A 97 -31.78 13.74 -26.26
N SER A 98 -30.88 12.81 -25.94
CA SER A 98 -30.87 12.12 -24.65
C SER A 98 -30.10 12.91 -23.61
N LEU A 99 -30.49 12.76 -22.33
CA LEU A 99 -29.76 13.35 -21.22
C LEU A 99 -28.34 12.80 -21.16
N GLU A 100 -28.18 11.48 -21.28
CA GLU A 100 -26.90 10.78 -21.18
C GLU A 100 -25.91 11.30 -22.21
N ALA A 101 -26.26 11.37 -23.49
CA ALA A 101 -25.34 11.82 -24.53
C ALA A 101 -24.91 13.28 -24.34
N ASN A 102 -25.84 14.17 -23.95
CA ASN A 102 -25.50 15.56 -23.65
C ASN A 102 -24.59 15.66 -22.41
N LEU A 103 -24.85 14.87 -21.37
CA LEU A 103 -23.99 14.83 -20.20
C LEU A 103 -22.59 14.29 -20.53
N LEU A 104 -22.48 13.26 -21.37
CA LEU A 104 -21.19 12.75 -21.85
C LEU A 104 -20.42 13.81 -22.62
N MET A 105 -21.09 14.55 -23.53
CA MET A 105 -20.45 15.66 -24.26
C MET A 105 -19.85 16.72 -23.33
N TYR A 106 -20.55 17.06 -22.25
CA TYR A 106 -19.99 17.95 -21.21
C TYR A 106 -18.77 17.32 -20.52
N LEU A 107 -18.80 16.02 -20.23
CA LEU A 107 -17.71 15.30 -19.54
C LEU A 107 -16.51 14.97 -20.46
N LYS A 108 -16.62 15.19 -21.78
CA LYS A 108 -15.61 14.87 -22.79
C LYS A 108 -14.28 15.57 -22.54
N GLU A 109 -14.31 16.84 -22.11
CA GLU A 109 -13.13 17.71 -22.16
C GLU A 109 -12.65 18.26 -20.83
N SER A 110 -13.20 17.87 -19.67
CA SER A 110 -12.58 18.16 -18.35
C SER A 110 -12.14 19.63 -18.12
N VAL A 111 -12.71 20.63 -18.80
CA VAL A 111 -12.46 22.04 -18.50
C VAL A 111 -13.79 22.69 -18.14
N ALA A 112 -13.96 22.97 -16.85
CA ALA A 112 -15.16 23.59 -16.28
C ALA A 112 -15.38 25.06 -16.71
N ASN A 113 -14.67 25.53 -17.73
CA ASN A 113 -14.63 26.92 -18.21
C ASN A 113 -14.80 27.04 -19.74
N ASP A 114 -15.42 26.04 -20.38
CA ASP A 114 -15.82 26.13 -21.79
C ASP A 114 -17.32 26.38 -21.92
N ASP A 115 -17.66 27.56 -22.46
CA ASP A 115 -19.04 27.97 -22.71
C ASP A 115 -19.76 27.05 -23.71
N GLU A 116 -19.05 26.40 -24.63
CA GLU A 116 -19.65 25.44 -25.56
C GLU A 116 -19.98 24.11 -24.87
N ALA A 117 -19.06 23.57 -24.07
CA ALA A 117 -19.32 22.39 -23.25
C ALA A 117 -20.53 22.60 -22.31
N PHE A 118 -20.65 23.79 -21.70
CA PHE A 118 -21.76 24.12 -20.79
C PHE A 118 -23.14 24.00 -21.45
N LYS A 119 -23.27 24.33 -22.74
CA LYS A 119 -24.55 24.20 -23.47
C LYS A 119 -25.08 22.76 -23.47
N PHE A 120 -24.20 21.77 -23.49
CA PHE A 120 -24.61 20.37 -23.40
C PHE A 120 -25.14 20.03 -22.00
N LEU A 121 -24.47 20.51 -20.94
CA LEU A 121 -24.96 20.33 -19.58
C LEU A 121 -26.33 20.99 -19.36
N GLU A 122 -26.54 22.20 -19.89
CA GLU A 122 -27.82 22.89 -19.82
C GLU A 122 -28.92 22.09 -20.53
N ARG A 123 -28.66 21.57 -21.74
CA ARG A 123 -29.60 20.69 -22.46
C ARG A 123 -29.91 19.42 -21.67
N ALA A 124 -28.91 18.76 -21.10
CA ALA A 124 -29.09 17.58 -20.26
C ALA A 124 -30.04 17.86 -19.09
N TYR A 125 -29.86 19.01 -18.42
CA TYR A 125 -30.75 19.46 -17.35
C TYR A 125 -32.17 19.79 -17.84
N GLN A 126 -32.31 20.43 -19.00
CA GLN A 126 -33.62 20.74 -19.59
C GLN A 126 -34.42 19.48 -19.94
N ILE A 127 -33.74 18.41 -20.40
CA ILE A 127 -34.36 17.13 -20.72
C ILE A 127 -34.96 16.47 -19.46
N ASN A 128 -34.23 16.46 -18.34
CA ASN A 128 -34.75 15.98 -17.07
C ASN A 128 -34.23 16.82 -15.88
N PRO A 129 -34.98 17.85 -15.46
CA PRO A 129 -34.56 18.76 -14.38
C PRO A 129 -34.51 18.14 -12.98
N ASN A 130 -35.01 16.90 -12.85
CA ASN A 130 -35.04 16.13 -11.60
C ASN A 130 -33.91 15.10 -11.53
N ASP A 131 -33.12 14.94 -12.60
CA ASP A 131 -31.99 14.02 -12.62
C ASP A 131 -30.77 14.61 -11.87
N PRO A 132 -30.31 13.97 -10.79
CA PRO A 132 -29.24 14.52 -9.97
C PRO A 132 -27.86 14.52 -10.63
N ARG A 133 -27.67 13.76 -11.72
CA ARG A 133 -26.38 13.64 -12.42
C ARG A 133 -25.87 14.97 -12.97
N THR A 134 -26.74 15.97 -13.14
CA THR A 134 -26.40 17.30 -13.64
C THR A 134 -26.05 18.30 -12.54
N TYR A 135 -26.53 18.09 -11.30
CA TYR A 135 -26.54 19.13 -10.27
C TYR A 135 -25.14 19.57 -9.84
N VAL A 136 -24.21 18.62 -9.68
CA VAL A 136 -22.85 18.91 -9.24
C VAL A 136 -22.04 19.69 -10.27
N ASN A 137 -22.26 19.43 -11.55
CA ASN A 137 -21.60 20.18 -12.61
C ASN A 137 -22.20 21.58 -12.75
N LEU A 138 -23.51 21.71 -12.60
CA LEU A 138 -24.21 23.00 -12.62
C LEU A 138 -23.76 23.88 -11.45
N LEU A 139 -23.74 23.37 -10.22
CA LEU A 139 -23.29 24.16 -9.08
C LEU A 139 -21.82 24.58 -9.23
N THR A 140 -20.94 23.71 -9.75
CA THR A 140 -19.53 24.07 -9.99
C THR A 140 -19.40 25.17 -11.05
N HIS A 141 -20.13 25.07 -12.16
CA HIS A 141 -20.14 26.12 -13.17
C HIS A 141 -20.59 27.48 -12.59
N TYR A 142 -21.70 27.50 -11.85
CA TYR A 142 -22.21 28.74 -11.25
C TYR A 142 -21.28 29.32 -10.18
N GLU A 143 -20.52 28.47 -9.45
CA GLU A 143 -19.45 28.94 -8.57
C GLU A 143 -18.28 29.55 -9.35
N ILE A 144 -17.89 28.99 -10.50
CA ILE A 144 -16.80 29.52 -11.35
C ILE A 144 -17.15 30.90 -11.91
N ILE A 145 -18.37 31.08 -12.41
CA ILE A 145 -18.83 32.37 -12.95
C ILE A 145 -19.38 33.32 -11.88
N ARG A 146 -19.34 32.93 -10.60
CA ARG A 146 -19.81 33.69 -9.44
C ARG A 146 -21.31 34.05 -9.47
N ASP A 147 -22.14 33.23 -10.12
CA ASP A 147 -23.60 33.32 -10.03
C ASP A 147 -24.10 32.70 -8.72
N LYS A 148 -24.19 33.54 -7.69
CA LYS A 148 -24.55 33.14 -6.33
C LYS A 148 -25.98 32.57 -6.23
N GLU A 149 -26.91 33.03 -7.06
CA GLU A 149 -28.31 32.60 -6.99
C GLU A 149 -28.43 31.16 -7.48
N ASN A 150 -27.91 30.88 -8.68
CA ASN A 150 -27.97 29.53 -9.23
C ASN A 150 -27.05 28.56 -8.49
N TYR A 151 -25.88 29.01 -8.03
CA TYR A 151 -25.01 28.21 -7.16
C TYR A 151 -25.76 27.72 -5.92
N SER A 152 -26.40 28.63 -5.17
CA SER A 152 -27.14 28.27 -3.94
C SER A 152 -28.34 27.36 -4.25
N LYS A 153 -29.04 27.59 -5.38
CA LYS A 153 -30.12 26.72 -5.88
C LYS A 153 -29.65 25.29 -6.14
N PHE A 154 -28.50 25.10 -6.80
CA PHE A 154 -28.00 23.77 -7.12
C PHE A 154 -27.33 23.07 -5.95
N CYS A 155 -26.70 23.80 -5.01
CA CYS A 155 -26.31 23.23 -3.71
C CYS A 155 -27.51 22.64 -2.96
N LYS A 156 -28.65 23.35 -2.94
CA LYS A 156 -29.89 22.83 -2.34
C LYS A 156 -30.38 21.57 -3.05
N LYS A 157 -30.49 21.59 -4.39
CA LYS A 157 -30.92 20.41 -5.18
C LYS A 157 -30.02 19.20 -4.96
N TYR A 158 -28.70 19.41 -4.90
CA TYR A 158 -27.72 18.35 -4.67
C TYR A 158 -27.88 17.72 -3.28
N PHE A 159 -28.11 18.53 -2.24
CA PHE A 159 -28.41 18.05 -0.89
C PHE A 159 -29.73 17.27 -0.84
N GLU A 160 -30.81 17.82 -1.40
CA GLU A 160 -32.15 17.21 -1.37
C GLU A 160 -32.23 15.89 -2.16
N ALA A 161 -31.38 15.73 -3.18
CA ALA A 161 -31.24 14.49 -3.93
C ALA A 161 -30.49 13.39 -3.16
N ASN A 162 -29.98 13.66 -1.96
CA ASN A 162 -29.20 12.72 -1.14
C ASN A 162 -27.96 12.18 -1.89
N GLU A 163 -27.32 13.02 -2.69
CA GLU A 163 -26.14 12.65 -3.48
C GLU A 163 -24.85 12.60 -2.65
N LEU A 164 -24.85 13.22 -1.46
CA LEU A 164 -23.76 13.18 -0.50
C LEU A 164 -24.12 12.27 0.68
N ALA A 165 -23.23 11.34 1.02
CA ALA A 165 -23.38 10.57 2.25
C ALA A 165 -23.36 11.49 3.48
N ALA A 166 -24.19 11.17 4.47
CA ALA A 166 -24.26 11.93 5.74
C ALA A 166 -22.90 12.02 6.43
N SER A 167 -22.09 10.97 6.34
CA SER A 167 -20.72 10.92 6.86
C SER A 167 -19.81 12.00 6.22
N THR A 168 -19.88 12.16 4.90
CA THR A 168 -19.10 13.19 4.17
C THR A 168 -19.58 14.61 4.50
N LEU A 169 -20.89 14.80 4.70
CA LEU A 169 -21.43 16.07 5.20
C LEU A 169 -20.92 16.36 6.62
N ASN A 170 -20.99 15.43 7.55
CA ASN A 170 -20.46 15.65 8.90
C ASN A 170 -18.95 15.93 8.90
N TRP A 171 -18.19 15.33 7.98
CA TRP A 171 -16.79 15.68 7.75
C TRP A 171 -16.63 17.14 7.33
N GLY A 172 -17.39 17.61 6.33
CA GLY A 172 -17.37 19.01 5.88
C GLY A 172 -17.78 20.00 6.99
N TYR A 173 -18.75 19.63 7.82
CA TYR A 173 -19.13 20.40 9.01
C TYR A 173 -17.94 20.50 9.98
N ASN A 174 -17.27 19.39 10.26
CA ASN A 174 -16.15 19.35 11.20
C ASN A 174 -14.95 20.16 10.69
N VAL A 175 -14.65 20.13 9.38
CA VAL A 175 -13.65 21.03 8.78
C VAL A 175 -14.00 22.48 9.11
N LEU A 176 -15.22 22.91 8.79
CA LEU A 176 -15.68 24.28 9.05
C LEU A 176 -15.68 24.63 10.54
N ALA A 177 -16.07 23.71 11.42
CA ALA A 177 -16.09 23.92 12.87
C ALA A 177 -14.67 24.14 13.43
N GLY A 178 -13.66 23.51 12.85
CA GLY A 178 -12.26 23.62 13.27
C GLY A 178 -11.60 24.99 12.97
N LEU A 179 -12.16 25.75 12.02
CA LEU A 179 -11.52 26.96 11.47
C LEU A 179 -11.79 28.22 12.30
N GLU A 180 -10.87 29.19 12.22
CA GLU A 180 -11.00 30.53 12.79
C GLU A 180 -11.95 31.38 11.93
N SER A 181 -12.40 32.53 12.45
CA SER A 181 -13.29 33.39 11.66
C SER A 181 -12.54 34.00 10.49
N LYS A 182 -13.23 34.14 9.33
CA LYS A 182 -12.63 34.65 8.10
C LYS A 182 -11.45 33.83 7.60
N SER A 183 -11.33 32.55 7.95
CA SER A 183 -10.27 31.71 7.38
C SER A 183 -10.52 31.40 5.89
N ILE A 184 -9.44 31.13 5.17
CA ILE A 184 -9.47 30.38 3.90
C ILE A 184 -9.11 28.93 4.21
N VAL A 185 -9.78 27.98 3.55
CA VAL A 185 -9.40 26.57 3.53
C VAL A 185 -9.32 26.07 2.09
N PHE A 186 -8.25 25.35 1.75
CA PHE A 186 -8.09 24.72 0.45
C PHE A 186 -8.57 23.27 0.46
N SER A 187 -9.39 22.91 -0.53
CA SER A 187 -9.82 21.54 -0.86
C SER A 187 -9.33 21.15 -2.25
N ALA A 188 -9.24 19.86 -2.55
CA ALA A 188 -8.66 19.37 -3.82
C ALA A 188 -9.65 18.62 -4.71
N GLY A 189 -10.43 17.71 -4.13
CA GLY A 189 -11.30 16.79 -4.86
C GLY A 189 -12.78 17.14 -4.76
N ASP A 190 -13.62 16.26 -5.29
CA ASP A 190 -15.07 16.37 -5.19
C ASP A 190 -15.56 16.14 -3.75
N ASN A 191 -15.01 15.11 -3.09
CA ASN A 191 -15.47 14.61 -1.80
C ASN A 191 -15.07 15.47 -0.59
N ASP A 192 -14.16 16.43 -0.75
CA ASP A 192 -13.83 17.44 0.26
C ASP A 192 -14.40 18.83 -0.10
N THR A 193 -14.59 19.14 -1.39
CA THR A 193 -15.12 20.44 -1.84
C THR A 193 -16.65 20.55 -1.66
N TYR A 194 -17.41 19.65 -2.27
CA TYR A 194 -18.87 19.77 -2.32
C TYR A 194 -19.58 19.66 -0.96
N PRO A 195 -19.15 18.80 -0.02
CA PRO A 195 -19.76 18.77 1.31
C PRO A 195 -19.60 20.09 2.06
N ILE A 196 -18.42 20.72 1.99
CA ILE A 196 -18.16 22.01 2.64
C ILE A 196 -19.07 23.07 2.04
N TRP A 197 -19.07 23.21 0.70
CA TRP A 197 -19.95 24.15 -0.01
C TRP A 197 -21.43 23.94 0.30
N THR A 198 -21.90 22.70 0.27
CA THR A 198 -23.29 22.36 0.56
C THR A 198 -23.68 22.76 1.98
N ILE A 199 -22.81 22.56 2.97
CA ILE A 199 -23.07 22.94 4.36
C ILE A 199 -23.08 24.45 4.53
N GLN A 200 -22.14 25.15 3.90
CA GLN A 200 -22.12 26.60 3.93
C GLN A 200 -23.40 27.16 3.31
N GLU A 201 -23.73 26.75 2.08
CA GLU A 201 -24.84 27.33 1.34
C GLU A 201 -26.20 26.91 1.84
N TYR A 202 -26.46 25.60 1.94
CA TYR A 202 -27.78 25.08 2.26
C TYR A 202 -28.07 25.11 3.77
N LYS A 203 -27.10 24.79 4.62
CA LYS A 203 -27.27 24.83 6.08
C LYS A 203 -26.97 26.19 6.70
N GLY A 204 -26.40 27.12 5.94
CA GLY A 204 -26.07 28.47 6.42
C GLY A 204 -24.95 28.50 7.46
N TYR A 205 -24.11 27.47 7.51
CA TYR A 205 -23.09 27.31 8.56
C TYR A 205 -21.73 27.86 8.11
N ARG A 206 -21.08 28.68 8.94
CA ARG A 206 -19.72 29.21 8.70
C ARG A 206 -19.54 29.85 7.30
N LYS A 207 -20.53 30.62 6.84
CA LYS A 207 -20.43 31.44 5.60
C LYS A 207 -19.34 32.52 5.68
N ASP A 208 -18.76 32.76 6.87
CA ASP A 208 -17.63 33.66 7.06
C ASP A 208 -16.29 33.08 6.58
N VAL A 209 -16.19 31.75 6.42
CA VAL A 209 -15.00 31.05 5.92
C VAL A 209 -15.12 30.88 4.40
N LYS A 210 -13.99 30.94 3.68
CA LYS A 210 -13.96 30.63 2.25
C LYS A 210 -13.27 29.29 1.98
N ASN A 211 -14.00 28.33 1.41
CA ASN A 211 -13.42 27.14 0.82
C ASN A 211 -12.98 27.42 -0.62
N ILE A 212 -11.74 27.07 -0.96
CA ILE A 212 -11.15 27.28 -2.29
C ILE A 212 -10.71 25.92 -2.82
N ASN A 213 -11.29 25.49 -3.94
CA ASN A 213 -10.78 24.30 -4.62
C ASN A 213 -9.49 24.63 -5.37
N THR A 214 -8.46 23.82 -5.17
CA THR A 214 -7.12 24.00 -5.74
C THR A 214 -7.07 23.92 -7.26
N SER A 215 -7.97 23.19 -7.90
CA SER A 215 -8.06 23.12 -9.36
C SER A 215 -8.80 24.34 -9.91
N LEU A 216 -9.83 24.82 -9.21
CA LEU A 216 -10.63 25.96 -9.66
C LEU A 216 -9.88 27.29 -9.52
N ILE A 217 -9.04 27.47 -8.49
CA ILE A 217 -8.25 28.70 -8.32
C ILE A 217 -7.22 28.93 -9.45
N LEU A 218 -6.97 27.91 -10.28
CA LEU A 218 -6.13 28.04 -11.47
C LEU A 218 -6.89 28.69 -12.64
N ILE A 219 -8.22 28.71 -12.63
CA ILE A 219 -9.03 29.39 -13.64
C ILE A 219 -8.89 30.92 -13.45
N ASP A 220 -8.36 31.60 -14.46
CA ASP A 220 -7.97 33.01 -14.38
C ASP A 220 -9.10 33.94 -13.94
N ASN A 221 -10.27 33.86 -14.59
CA ASN A 221 -11.41 34.70 -14.26
C ASN A 221 -11.93 34.44 -12.83
N TYR A 222 -12.06 33.18 -12.44
CA TYR A 222 -12.47 32.79 -11.09
C TYR A 222 -11.49 33.32 -10.04
N ARG A 223 -10.19 33.13 -10.25
CA ARG A 223 -9.12 33.60 -9.36
C ARG A 223 -9.18 35.11 -9.16
N ASN A 224 -9.30 35.88 -10.25
CA ASN A 224 -9.30 37.33 -10.20
C ASN A 224 -10.50 37.86 -9.41
N GLN A 225 -11.70 37.33 -9.66
CA GLN A 225 -12.91 37.72 -8.92
C GLN A 225 -12.80 37.31 -7.45
N LEU A 226 -12.26 36.13 -7.16
CA LEU A 226 -12.07 35.68 -5.78
C LEU A 226 -11.02 36.51 -5.02
N PHE A 227 -9.93 36.93 -5.68
CA PHE A 227 -8.93 37.81 -5.09
C PHE A 227 -9.53 39.16 -4.70
N GLU A 228 -10.36 39.74 -5.56
CA GLU A 228 -11.10 40.97 -5.24
C GLU A 228 -12.00 40.79 -4.00
N GLU A 229 -12.80 39.73 -3.97
CA GLU A 229 -13.66 39.41 -2.83
C GLU A 229 -12.86 39.26 -1.52
N LEU A 230 -11.71 38.58 -1.58
CA LEU A 230 -10.85 38.30 -0.43
C LEU A 230 -9.91 39.45 -0.08
N GLY A 231 -9.82 40.48 -0.91
CA GLY A 231 -8.87 41.59 -0.75
C GLY A 231 -7.42 41.19 -0.95
N ILE A 232 -7.17 40.18 -1.78
CA ILE A 232 -5.84 39.79 -2.24
C ILE A 232 -5.50 40.68 -3.44
N PRO A 233 -4.29 41.27 -3.53
CA PRO A 233 -3.89 42.06 -4.69
C PRO A 233 -4.01 41.26 -5.99
N PRO A 234 -4.29 41.90 -7.14
CA PRO A 234 -4.33 41.21 -8.42
C PRO A 234 -2.96 40.60 -8.75
N LEU A 235 -2.98 39.45 -9.44
CA LEU A 235 -1.78 38.73 -9.88
C LEU A 235 -1.80 38.62 -11.41
N ASN A 236 -0.79 39.19 -12.07
CA ASN A 236 -0.68 39.16 -13.52
C ASN A 236 -0.07 37.84 -14.01
N ILE A 237 -0.81 36.74 -13.86
CA ILE A 237 -0.46 35.41 -14.36
C ILE A 237 -1.69 34.85 -15.08
N SER A 238 -1.45 34.17 -16.19
CA SER A 238 -2.48 33.42 -16.91
C SER A 238 -2.11 31.94 -16.99
N MET A 239 -3.10 31.09 -16.67
CA MET A 239 -3.03 29.65 -16.85
C MET A 239 -3.48 29.23 -18.26
N GLU A 240 -3.90 30.17 -19.10
CA GLU A 240 -4.19 29.91 -20.50
C GLU A 240 -2.89 29.66 -21.28
N ASN A 241 -2.93 28.71 -22.22
CA ASN A 241 -1.85 28.41 -23.16
C ASN A 241 -0.51 27.96 -22.53
N VAL A 242 -0.54 27.35 -21.33
CA VAL A 242 0.64 26.74 -20.72
C VAL A 242 1.21 25.63 -21.63
N LYS A 243 2.52 25.67 -21.92
CA LYS A 243 3.13 24.84 -22.98
C LYS A 243 3.95 23.67 -22.47
N SER A 244 4.28 23.64 -21.18
CA SER A 244 5.04 22.55 -20.55
C SER A 244 4.64 22.35 -19.09
N ASN A 245 4.96 21.17 -18.55
CA ASN A 245 4.74 20.85 -17.14
C ASN A 245 5.55 21.79 -16.23
N ASP A 246 6.80 22.10 -16.58
CA ASP A 246 7.62 23.04 -15.80
C ASP A 246 7.00 24.44 -15.72
N GLU A 247 6.41 24.92 -16.82
CA GLU A 247 5.69 26.21 -16.83
C GLU A 247 4.43 26.12 -15.96
N TYR A 248 3.70 25.01 -16.04
CA TYR A 248 2.53 24.75 -15.21
C TYR A 248 2.87 24.82 -13.72
N ASP A 249 3.84 24.00 -13.28
CA ASP A 249 4.24 23.89 -11.88
C ASP A 249 4.76 25.24 -11.33
N SER A 250 5.54 25.96 -12.14
CA SER A 250 6.04 27.30 -11.80
C SER A 250 4.91 28.31 -11.61
N LYS A 251 3.90 28.32 -12.49
CA LYS A 251 2.75 29.24 -12.37
C LYS A 251 1.85 28.89 -11.19
N VAL A 252 1.62 27.60 -10.95
CA VAL A 252 0.87 27.12 -9.78
C VAL A 252 1.55 27.56 -8.48
N ALA A 253 2.86 27.37 -8.37
CA ALA A 253 3.64 27.82 -7.21
C ALA A 253 3.52 29.35 -6.99
N GLN A 254 3.64 30.15 -8.05
CA GLN A 254 3.46 31.61 -7.96
C GLN A 254 2.07 32.00 -7.47
N ILE A 255 1.00 31.32 -7.91
CA ILE A 255 -0.36 31.58 -7.44
C ILE A 255 -0.48 31.29 -5.94
N TYR A 256 0.02 30.14 -5.47
CA TYR A 256 -0.04 29.79 -4.06
C TYR A 256 0.79 30.72 -3.19
N GLU A 257 2.03 31.04 -3.58
CA GLU A 257 2.87 32.01 -2.87
C GLU A 257 2.21 33.38 -2.77
N HIS A 258 1.56 33.81 -3.85
CA HIS A 258 0.86 35.09 -3.85
C HIS A 258 -0.29 35.08 -2.83
N ILE A 259 -1.07 34.00 -2.74
CA ILE A 259 -2.13 33.89 -1.72
C ILE A 259 -1.54 33.86 -0.31
N LEU A 260 -0.52 33.01 -0.08
CA LEU A 260 0.11 32.83 1.23
C LEU A 260 0.73 34.13 1.77
N ASN A 261 1.32 34.95 0.89
CA ASN A 261 1.98 36.19 1.29
C ASN A 261 1.02 37.39 1.42
N ASN A 262 -0.13 37.38 0.74
CA ASN A 262 -0.99 38.56 0.66
C ASN A 262 -2.34 38.44 1.36
N TYR A 263 -2.78 37.23 1.74
CA TYR A 263 -4.02 37.10 2.49
C TYR A 263 -3.82 37.44 3.97
N THR A 264 -4.49 38.49 4.44
CA THR A 264 -4.30 39.05 5.80
C THR A 264 -5.57 39.12 6.64
N ARG A 265 -6.73 38.76 6.08
CA ARG A 265 -8.04 38.90 6.76
C ARG A 265 -8.35 37.81 7.78
N GLY A 266 -7.63 36.70 7.74
CA GLY A 266 -7.81 35.53 8.60
C GLY A 266 -6.70 34.50 8.37
N SER A 267 -6.86 33.30 8.91
CA SER A 267 -5.88 32.22 8.75
C SER A 267 -6.04 31.47 7.43
N ILE A 268 -4.95 30.88 6.94
CA ILE A 268 -4.95 30.02 5.76
C ILE A 268 -4.82 28.57 6.21
N HIS A 269 -5.67 27.72 5.67
CA HIS A 269 -5.72 26.30 5.97
C HIS A 269 -5.73 25.46 4.69
N VAL A 270 -5.30 24.21 4.79
CA VAL A 270 -5.40 23.21 3.72
C VAL A 270 -6.01 21.94 4.30
N CYS A 271 -7.03 21.37 3.66
CA CYS A 271 -7.59 20.08 4.07
C CYS A 271 -6.52 18.98 4.06
N VAL A 272 -6.62 18.01 4.98
CA VAL A 272 -5.60 16.94 5.12
C VAL A 272 -5.33 16.20 3.81
N ASN A 273 -6.35 15.96 3.00
CA ASN A 273 -6.24 15.29 1.71
C ASN A 273 -5.72 16.20 0.57
N ALA A 274 -5.64 17.52 0.76
CA ALA A 274 -5.17 18.48 -0.22
C ALA A 274 -3.69 18.92 0.03
N ILE A 275 -3.09 18.47 1.14
CA ILE A 275 -1.76 18.92 1.57
C ILE A 275 -0.64 18.59 0.57
N PHE A 276 -0.81 17.53 -0.23
CA PHE A 276 0.15 17.12 -1.25
C PHE A 276 0.40 18.20 -2.32
N GLN A 277 -0.53 19.13 -2.52
CA GLN A 277 -0.35 20.26 -3.45
C GLN A 277 0.50 21.40 -2.88
N PHE A 278 0.84 21.32 -1.59
CA PHE A 278 1.58 22.33 -0.84
C PHE A 278 2.89 21.77 -0.26
N GLU A 279 3.42 20.66 -0.81
CA GLU A 279 4.65 20.02 -0.31
C GLU A 279 5.85 20.97 -0.24
N ASN A 280 5.95 21.91 -1.19
CA ASN A 280 6.98 22.96 -1.22
C ASN A 280 6.93 23.92 -0.02
N TYR A 281 5.83 23.93 0.75
CA TYR A 281 5.61 24.79 1.91
C TYR A 281 5.41 23.97 3.20
N SER A 282 5.74 22.68 3.18
CA SER A 282 5.42 21.73 4.25
C SER A 282 5.91 22.16 5.64
N ASP A 283 7.06 22.82 5.73
CA ASP A 283 7.63 23.33 6.99
C ASP A 283 6.75 24.40 7.68
N ASP A 284 5.96 25.16 6.90
CA ASP A 284 5.08 26.22 7.40
C ASP A 284 3.65 25.72 7.69
N PHE A 285 3.33 24.45 7.41
CA PHE A 285 1.98 23.89 7.57
C PHE A 285 1.87 22.98 8.79
N HIS A 286 1.00 23.36 9.72
CA HIS A 286 0.84 22.68 11.01
C HIS A 286 -0.49 21.96 11.11
N LEU A 287 -0.49 20.64 11.25
CA LEU A 287 -1.72 19.84 11.43
C LEU A 287 -2.50 20.29 12.68
N VAL A 288 -3.74 20.76 12.52
CA VAL A 288 -4.61 21.29 13.59
C VAL A 288 -5.98 20.57 13.70
N GLY A 289 -6.10 19.40 13.07
CA GLY A 289 -7.33 18.61 13.05
C GLY A 289 -7.53 17.99 11.67
N LEU A 290 -8.63 18.35 11.00
CA LEU A 290 -8.90 17.97 9.60
C LEU A 290 -8.22 18.89 8.58
N THR A 291 -7.44 19.87 9.06
CA THR A 291 -6.70 20.81 8.22
C THR A 291 -5.30 21.04 8.76
N TYR A 292 -4.41 21.51 7.90
CA TYR A 292 -3.12 22.10 8.23
C TYR A 292 -3.26 23.62 8.21
N LYS A 293 -2.81 24.31 9.27
CA LYS A 293 -2.79 25.77 9.37
C LYS A 293 -1.44 26.30 8.89
N TYR A 294 -1.45 27.26 7.98
CA TYR A 294 -0.24 27.96 7.55
C TYR A 294 0.25 28.91 8.66
N SER A 295 1.52 28.80 9.04
CA SER A 295 2.21 29.68 9.97
C SER A 295 3.72 29.52 9.86
N LYS A 296 4.43 30.62 9.58
CA LYS A 296 5.90 30.67 9.62
C LYS A 296 6.47 30.53 11.03
N GLU A 297 5.63 30.81 12.04
CA GLU A 297 5.96 30.60 13.45
C GLU A 297 5.43 29.26 13.94
N SER A 298 6.08 28.68 14.93
CA SER A 298 5.58 27.48 15.60
C SER A 298 4.26 27.78 16.32
N ILE A 299 3.34 26.83 16.29
CA ILE A 299 2.04 26.95 16.97
C ILE A 299 1.79 25.76 17.90
N ASP A 300 1.03 25.98 18.97
CA ASP A 300 0.51 24.89 19.80
C ASP A 300 -0.66 24.19 19.09
N ASN A 301 -0.30 23.34 18.13
CA ASN A 301 -1.28 22.60 17.36
C ASN A 301 -1.99 21.50 18.16
N ILE A 302 -1.39 20.98 19.24
CA ILE A 302 -2.01 19.95 20.10
C ILE A 302 -3.24 20.52 20.81
N SER A 303 -3.14 21.71 21.39
CA SER A 303 -4.28 22.35 22.05
C SER A 303 -5.42 22.64 21.08
N ILE A 304 -5.10 22.99 19.82
CA ILE A 304 -6.11 23.22 18.78
C ILE A 304 -6.78 21.90 18.38
N ILE A 305 -6.01 20.83 18.15
CA ILE A 305 -6.54 19.49 17.85
C ILE A 305 -7.47 19.04 18.97
N LYS A 306 -7.03 19.13 20.24
CA LYS A 306 -7.81 18.75 21.41
C LYS A 306 -9.12 19.53 21.50
N ARG A 307 -9.08 20.86 21.37
CA ARG A 307 -10.28 21.71 21.35
C ARG A 307 -11.25 21.28 20.26
N ASN A 308 -10.74 21.05 19.06
CA ASN A 308 -11.58 20.69 17.92
C ASN A 308 -12.24 19.33 18.14
N TYR A 309 -11.47 18.31 18.53
CA TYR A 309 -11.97 16.97 18.81
C TYR A 309 -12.97 16.92 19.98
N GLU A 310 -12.65 17.54 21.12
CA GLU A 310 -13.45 17.41 22.34
C GLU A 310 -14.69 18.33 22.38
N HIS A 311 -14.69 19.42 21.61
CA HIS A 311 -15.70 20.47 21.78
C HIS A 311 -16.37 20.95 20.50
N ARG A 312 -15.81 20.66 19.32
CA ARG A 312 -16.35 21.21 18.06
C ARG A 312 -16.80 20.15 17.07
N TYR A 313 -16.15 18.99 17.07
CA TYR A 313 -16.44 17.94 16.11
C TYR A 313 -17.66 17.11 16.53
N LEU A 314 -18.50 16.81 15.54
CA LEU A 314 -19.52 15.77 15.63
C LEU A 314 -18.83 14.43 15.37
N LEU A 315 -18.73 13.56 16.36
CA LEU A 315 -17.94 12.32 16.25
C LEU A 315 -18.80 11.05 16.22
N ASP A 316 -20.07 11.13 16.59
CA ASP A 316 -20.96 9.97 16.72
C ASP A 316 -21.08 9.19 15.40
N TYR A 317 -21.08 9.90 14.27
CA TYR A 317 -21.19 9.30 12.93
C TYR A 317 -19.96 8.47 12.51
N LEU A 318 -18.83 8.61 13.20
CA LEU A 318 -17.65 7.78 12.97
C LEU A 318 -17.81 6.38 13.58
N GLN A 319 -18.68 6.24 14.59
CA GLN A 319 -18.97 4.99 15.28
C GLN A 319 -20.20 4.31 14.66
N GLU A 320 -21.24 5.09 14.40
CA GLU A 320 -22.56 4.58 13.99
C GLU A 320 -22.98 5.07 12.60
N VAL A 321 -23.63 4.19 11.84
CA VAL A 321 -24.21 4.55 10.52
C VAL A 321 -25.67 4.94 10.72
N PHE A 322 -25.96 6.25 10.67
CA PHE A 322 -27.31 6.77 10.87
C PHE A 322 -28.19 6.77 9.60
N SER A 323 -27.58 6.63 8.42
CA SER A 323 -28.29 6.57 7.14
C SER A 323 -27.47 5.84 6.10
N PHE A 324 -28.13 4.98 5.31
CA PHE A 324 -27.48 4.34 4.17
C PHE A 324 -27.41 5.31 2.98
N ASN A 325 -26.23 5.36 2.36
CA ASN A 325 -25.99 6.03 1.09
C ASN A 325 -25.05 5.13 0.27
N ILE A 326 -25.20 5.11 -1.05
CA ILE A 326 -24.33 4.34 -1.93
C ILE A 326 -22.84 4.73 -1.77
N SER A 327 -22.57 5.98 -1.39
CA SER A 327 -21.22 6.48 -1.14
C SER A 327 -20.65 6.17 0.23
N ASN A 328 -21.29 5.33 1.04
CA ASN A 328 -20.78 4.98 2.37
C ASN A 328 -19.38 4.33 2.30
N GLY A 329 -19.11 3.48 1.29
CA GLY A 329 -17.77 2.89 1.12
C GLY A 329 -16.69 3.95 0.84
N VAL A 330 -17.04 5.01 0.09
CA VAL A 330 -16.12 6.14 -0.14
C VAL A 330 -16.04 7.05 1.11
N ALA A 331 -17.11 7.13 1.89
CA ALA A 331 -17.12 7.91 3.13
C ALA A 331 -16.22 7.32 4.22
N ASP A 332 -15.97 5.99 4.21
CA ASP A 332 -15.00 5.37 5.12
C ASP A 332 -13.56 5.85 4.84
N TYR A 333 -13.21 6.09 3.58
CA TYR A 333 -11.94 6.74 3.22
C TYR A 333 -11.88 8.19 3.74
N MET A 334 -12.98 8.94 3.67
CA MET A 334 -13.04 10.30 4.22
C MET A 334 -12.89 10.30 5.75
N ASN A 335 -13.42 9.28 6.44
CA ASN A 335 -13.27 9.12 7.89
C ASN A 335 -11.82 8.85 8.29
N ALA A 336 -11.02 8.23 7.43
CA ALA A 336 -9.59 8.05 7.64
C ALA A 336 -8.81 9.38 7.74
N LEU A 337 -9.34 10.49 7.20
CA LEU A 337 -8.71 11.81 7.29
C LEU A 337 -8.63 12.35 8.73
N TYR A 338 -9.38 11.77 9.68
CA TYR A 338 -9.21 12.09 11.11
C TYR A 338 -7.96 11.46 11.73
N LEU A 339 -7.51 10.32 11.20
CA LEU A 339 -6.48 9.48 11.82
C LEU A 339 -5.19 10.24 12.15
N PRO A 340 -4.61 11.10 11.27
CA PRO A 340 -3.39 11.82 11.59
C PRO A 340 -3.51 12.67 12.86
N SER A 341 -4.62 13.40 13.00
CA SER A 341 -4.85 14.26 14.17
C SER A 341 -5.25 13.46 15.41
N MET A 342 -6.01 12.38 15.24
CA MET A 342 -6.42 11.49 16.32
C MET A 342 -5.23 10.75 16.91
N VAL A 343 -4.31 10.22 16.09
CA VAL A 343 -3.06 9.60 16.57
C VAL A 343 -2.24 10.62 17.37
N LYS A 344 -2.10 11.84 16.86
CA LYS A 344 -1.36 12.91 17.56
C LYS A 344 -2.01 13.29 18.90
N LEU A 345 -3.35 13.30 18.96
CA LEU A 345 -4.09 13.55 20.20
C LEU A 345 -4.03 12.36 21.17
N TYR A 346 -4.06 11.13 20.67
CA TYR A 346 -3.87 9.92 21.47
C TYR A 346 -2.50 9.96 22.16
N LYS A 347 -1.43 10.27 21.41
CA LYS A 347 -0.07 10.46 21.94
C LYS A 347 -0.05 11.52 23.07
N HIS A 348 -0.79 12.61 22.91
CA HIS A 348 -0.94 13.62 23.97
C HIS A 348 -1.68 13.08 25.21
N TYR A 349 -2.75 12.30 25.07
CA TYR A 349 -3.43 11.68 26.21
C TYR A 349 -2.60 10.65 26.94
N VAL A 350 -1.77 9.89 26.23
CA VAL A 350 -0.75 9.00 26.84
C VAL A 350 0.20 9.82 27.70
N LYS A 351 0.80 10.88 27.14
CA LYS A 351 1.78 11.72 27.85
C LYS A 351 1.19 12.49 29.04
N SER A 352 -0.10 12.84 28.98
CA SER A 352 -0.82 13.50 30.06
C SER A 352 -1.51 12.54 31.03
N GLU A 353 -1.27 11.23 30.88
CA GLU A 353 -1.82 10.15 31.72
C GLU A 353 -3.35 10.10 31.80
N ASN A 354 -4.05 10.60 30.77
CA ASN A 354 -5.52 10.56 30.70
C ASN A 354 -6.02 9.23 30.12
N LYS A 355 -6.01 8.19 30.95
CA LYS A 355 -6.36 6.81 30.55
C LYS A 355 -7.75 6.68 29.94
N GLU A 356 -8.76 7.37 30.47
CA GLU A 356 -10.14 7.29 29.96
C GLU A 356 -10.22 7.79 28.50
N LYS A 357 -9.67 8.97 28.23
CA LYS A 357 -9.67 9.56 26.88
C LYS A 357 -8.76 8.79 25.94
N GLN A 358 -7.63 8.30 26.43
CA GLN A 358 -6.74 7.41 25.68
C GLN A 358 -7.49 6.18 25.16
N THR A 359 -8.18 5.43 26.05
CA THR A 359 -8.88 4.20 25.66
C THR A 359 -10.01 4.46 24.67
N LYS A 360 -10.85 5.48 24.91
CA LYS A 360 -11.95 5.83 24.01
C LYS A 360 -11.45 6.24 22.61
N LEU A 361 -10.40 7.07 22.56
CA LEU A 361 -9.82 7.52 21.29
C LEU A 361 -9.15 6.37 20.54
N LEU A 362 -8.46 5.46 21.24
CA LEU A 362 -7.83 4.30 20.62
C LEU A 362 -8.84 3.37 19.95
N GLN A 363 -9.97 3.08 20.61
CA GLN A 363 -11.05 2.29 20.02
C GLN A 363 -11.57 2.91 18.73
N LEU A 364 -11.75 4.23 18.72
CA LEU A 364 -12.19 4.96 17.53
C LEU A 364 -11.14 4.93 16.41
N ILE A 365 -9.86 5.14 16.74
CA ILE A 365 -8.74 5.06 15.78
C ILE A 365 -8.69 3.67 15.12
N VAL A 366 -8.78 2.60 15.92
CA VAL A 366 -8.78 1.22 15.42
C VAL A 366 -9.99 0.96 14.53
N SER A 367 -11.19 1.37 14.94
CA SER A 367 -12.39 1.16 14.13
C SER A 367 -12.33 1.90 12.78
N ILE A 368 -11.85 3.15 12.77
CA ILE A 368 -11.70 3.92 11.53
C ILE A 368 -10.63 3.31 10.63
N SER A 369 -9.48 2.93 11.19
CA SER A 369 -8.41 2.30 10.41
C SER A 369 -8.84 0.94 9.86
N GLU A 370 -9.74 0.25 10.56
CA GLU A 370 -10.33 -1.00 10.11
C GLU A 370 -11.18 -0.84 8.86
N LYS A 371 -12.09 0.12 8.88
CA LYS A 371 -12.98 0.41 7.76
C LYS A 371 -12.24 1.00 6.56
N SER A 372 -11.20 1.80 6.79
CA SER A 372 -10.40 2.41 5.72
C SER A 372 -9.31 1.50 5.13
N GLY A 373 -9.05 0.34 5.75
CA GLY A 373 -7.99 -0.58 5.34
C GLY A 373 -6.57 -0.16 5.73
N GLN A 374 -6.43 0.80 6.66
CA GLN A 374 -5.14 1.38 7.09
C GLN A 374 -4.69 0.89 8.47
N GLN A 375 -5.15 -0.30 8.91
CA GLN A 375 -4.88 -0.74 10.29
C GLN A 375 -3.38 -0.96 10.53
N THR A 376 -2.63 -1.38 9.51
CA THR A 376 -1.20 -1.65 9.63
C THR A 376 -0.42 -0.36 9.85
N GLU A 377 -0.66 0.64 9.01
CA GLU A 377 -0.03 1.96 9.09
C GLU A 377 -0.35 2.66 10.41
N ILE A 378 -1.59 2.51 10.89
CA ILE A 378 -2.01 3.07 12.17
C ILE A 378 -1.43 2.32 13.37
N ALA A 379 -1.32 0.99 13.30
CA ALA A 379 -0.64 0.21 14.32
C ALA A 379 0.82 0.66 14.46
N ASP A 380 1.55 0.78 13.34
CA ASP A 380 2.93 1.27 13.33
C ASP A 380 3.04 2.67 13.98
N LEU A 381 2.16 3.61 13.61
CA LEU A 381 2.14 4.98 14.15
C LEU A 381 1.76 5.07 15.64
N LEU A 382 0.97 4.12 16.15
CA LEU A 382 0.62 4.02 17.57
C LEU A 382 1.72 3.33 18.38
N GLU A 383 2.41 2.36 17.78
CA GLU A 383 3.56 1.66 18.35
C GLU A 383 4.80 2.56 18.45
N GLU A 384 4.95 3.56 17.58
CA GLU A 384 6.00 4.60 17.63
C GLU A 384 6.10 5.38 18.96
N GLU A 385 5.11 5.35 19.87
CA GLU A 385 5.23 6.00 21.19
C GLU A 385 4.90 5.15 22.42
N ALA A 386 4.28 3.97 22.28
CA ALA A 386 4.38 2.96 23.34
C ALA A 386 5.85 2.53 23.55
N SER A 387 6.70 2.77 22.54
CA SER A 387 8.15 2.50 22.50
C SER A 387 9.03 3.69 22.94
N LYS A 388 8.49 4.80 23.44
CA LYS A 388 9.32 5.83 24.13
C LYS A 388 9.76 5.42 25.53
N SER A 389 9.41 4.21 25.96
CA SER A 389 10.32 3.36 26.73
C SER A 389 10.48 2.03 25.98
N THR A 390 11.71 1.74 25.55
CA THR A 390 12.26 0.54 24.88
C THR A 390 12.17 0.41 23.34
N ASP A 391 13.35 0.26 22.74
CA ASP A 391 13.73 0.10 21.33
C ASP A 391 12.77 -0.73 20.45
N ILE A 392 12.26 -0.14 19.36
CA ILE A 392 11.66 -0.92 18.26
C ILE A 392 12.78 -1.70 17.57
N ARG A 393 12.76 -3.02 17.73
CA ARG A 393 13.81 -3.92 17.24
C ARG A 393 13.75 -4.13 15.72
N TYR A 394 12.53 -4.33 15.17
CA TYR A 394 12.26 -4.48 13.74
C TYR A 394 10.99 -3.70 13.35
N ILE A 395 10.93 -3.19 12.11
CA ILE A 395 9.67 -2.68 11.54
C ILE A 395 8.92 -3.80 10.81
N THR A 396 7.61 -3.68 10.65
CA THR A 396 6.83 -4.62 9.84
C THR A 396 7.18 -4.46 8.36
N MET A 397 7.55 -5.55 7.71
CA MET A 397 7.78 -5.65 6.26
C MET A 397 6.79 -6.65 5.70
N LEU A 398 6.10 -6.28 4.61
CA LEU A 398 5.23 -7.21 3.90
C LEU A 398 6.08 -8.30 3.25
N LEU A 399 6.07 -9.48 3.85
CA LEU A 399 6.67 -10.68 3.28
C LEU A 399 5.59 -11.51 2.60
N ASN A 400 5.93 -12.17 1.49
CA ASN A 400 5.03 -13.16 0.90
C ASN A 400 5.04 -14.43 1.74
N THR A 401 4.08 -14.54 2.66
CA THR A 401 3.93 -15.70 3.56
C THR A 401 3.82 -17.02 2.82
N LYS A 402 3.20 -17.03 1.62
CA LYS A 402 3.09 -18.24 0.80
C LYS A 402 4.44 -18.73 0.31
N ASP A 403 5.36 -17.83 -0.02
CA ASP A 403 6.70 -18.21 -0.48
C ASP A 403 7.51 -18.77 0.69
N ILE A 404 7.41 -18.15 1.87
CA ILE A 404 8.01 -18.67 3.10
C ILE A 404 7.45 -20.07 3.39
N GLU A 405 6.14 -20.23 3.44
CA GLU A 405 5.48 -21.51 3.72
C GLU A 405 5.81 -22.59 2.69
N LYS A 406 5.94 -22.23 1.42
CA LYS A 406 6.33 -23.17 0.35
C LYS A 406 7.78 -23.62 0.50
N SER A 407 8.67 -22.76 0.99
CA SER A 407 10.08 -23.09 1.22
C SER A 407 10.34 -23.87 2.52
N MET A 408 9.30 -24.12 3.33
CA MET A 408 9.39 -24.79 4.62
C MET A 408 8.83 -26.21 4.52
N LEU A 409 9.70 -27.20 4.70
CA LEU A 409 9.35 -28.62 4.60
C LEU A 409 9.10 -29.20 5.99
N LEU A 410 7.98 -29.90 6.15
CA LEU A 410 7.66 -30.65 7.38
C LEU A 410 8.64 -31.82 7.51
N PHE A 411 9.32 -31.93 8.66
CA PHE A 411 10.22 -33.06 8.93
C PHE A 411 9.91 -33.78 10.25
N ASP A 412 9.14 -33.16 11.14
CA ASP A 412 8.63 -33.76 12.39
C ASP A 412 7.31 -33.10 12.79
N ASP A 413 6.50 -33.73 13.64
CA ASP A 413 5.11 -33.39 14.00
C ASP A 413 4.70 -31.91 13.77
N ASN A 414 5.31 -30.98 14.52
CA ASN A 414 5.06 -29.54 14.45
C ASN A 414 6.30 -28.74 14.00
N LEU A 415 7.31 -29.39 13.43
CA LEU A 415 8.59 -28.80 13.04
C LEU A 415 8.77 -28.81 11.53
N TYR A 416 8.96 -27.62 10.99
CA TYR A 416 9.32 -27.38 9.60
C TYR A 416 10.76 -26.85 9.54
N ALA A 417 11.44 -27.05 8.42
CA ALA A 417 12.76 -26.48 8.16
C ALA A 417 12.83 -25.87 6.77
N SER A 418 13.64 -24.83 6.57
CA SER A 418 13.89 -24.30 5.24
C SER A 418 14.54 -25.37 4.35
N GLU A 419 14.04 -25.51 3.12
CA GLU A 419 14.53 -26.51 2.17
C GLU A 419 16.01 -26.33 1.82
N THR A 420 16.50 -25.09 1.88
CA THR A 420 17.90 -24.70 1.66
C THR A 420 18.52 -23.99 2.87
N GLU A 421 19.83 -23.70 2.81
CA GLU A 421 20.44 -22.65 3.61
C GLU A 421 19.81 -21.27 3.33
N VAL A 422 19.90 -20.34 4.29
CA VAL A 422 19.44 -18.96 4.14
C VAL A 422 20.31 -18.26 3.08
N THR A 423 19.67 -17.57 2.13
CA THR A 423 20.37 -16.96 1.00
C THR A 423 20.83 -15.52 1.29
N ASN A 424 21.76 -15.01 0.48
CA ASN A 424 22.19 -13.60 0.56
C ASN A 424 21.01 -12.65 0.35
N LEU A 425 20.10 -12.93 -0.58
CA LEU A 425 18.92 -12.10 -0.82
C LEU A 425 18.03 -12.02 0.43
N GLN A 426 17.72 -13.17 1.03
CA GLN A 426 16.92 -13.25 2.25
C GLN A 426 17.57 -12.47 3.41
N TYR A 427 18.88 -12.64 3.60
CA TYR A 427 19.60 -11.93 4.65
C TYR A 427 19.69 -10.41 4.41
N ARG A 428 19.83 -9.98 3.15
CA ARG A 428 19.79 -8.54 2.80
C ARG A 428 18.43 -7.90 3.05
N MET A 429 17.33 -8.65 2.89
CA MET A 429 15.99 -8.16 3.27
C MET A 429 15.94 -7.86 4.77
N PHE A 430 16.47 -8.76 5.60
CA PHE A 430 16.61 -8.53 7.05
C PHE A 430 17.46 -7.30 7.36
N LEU A 431 18.66 -7.17 6.77
CA LEU A 431 19.53 -6.00 6.97
C LEU A 431 18.87 -4.69 6.52
N THR A 432 18.07 -4.73 5.45
CA THR A 432 17.29 -3.57 4.97
C THR A 432 16.21 -3.19 5.96
N ASN A 433 15.54 -4.16 6.59
CA ASN A 433 14.57 -3.91 7.65
C ASN A 433 15.23 -3.18 8.83
N LEU A 434 16.41 -3.62 9.28
CA LEU A 434 17.16 -2.95 10.35
C LEU A 434 17.55 -1.51 10.01
N LYS A 435 17.94 -1.24 8.76
CA LYS A 435 18.20 0.14 8.30
C LYS A 435 16.94 0.99 8.34
N LYS A 436 15.82 0.45 7.86
CA LYS A 436 14.54 1.15 7.82
C LYS A 436 13.95 1.37 9.21
N SER A 437 14.18 0.45 10.15
CA SER A 437 13.84 0.63 11.57
C SER A 437 14.74 1.62 12.29
N ARG A 438 15.76 2.17 11.61
CA ARG A 438 16.80 3.07 12.16
C ARG A 438 17.58 2.46 13.32
N ASN A 439 17.53 1.13 13.49
CA ASN A 439 18.29 0.43 14.52
C ASN A 439 19.73 0.18 14.04
N MET A 440 20.51 1.25 13.98
CA MET A 440 21.88 1.21 13.44
C MET A 440 22.84 0.40 14.32
N GLU A 441 22.59 0.32 15.64
CA GLU A 441 23.37 -0.53 16.53
C GLU A 441 23.20 -2.01 16.16
N LEU A 442 21.95 -2.46 16.04
CA LEU A 442 21.65 -3.83 15.66
C LEU A 442 22.07 -4.12 14.22
N TYR A 443 21.87 -3.17 13.30
CA TYR A 443 22.36 -3.27 11.92
C TYR A 443 23.87 -3.55 11.89
N ASN A 444 24.67 -2.77 12.63
CA ASN A 444 26.12 -2.94 12.68
C ASN A 444 26.52 -4.28 13.31
N LYS A 445 25.79 -4.75 14.32
CA LYS A 445 26.01 -6.07 14.95
C LYS A 445 25.68 -7.24 14.01
N CYS A 446 24.70 -7.06 13.12
CA CYS A 446 24.23 -8.08 12.19
C CYS A 446 24.90 -8.03 10.82
N LEU A 447 25.63 -6.96 10.51
CA LEU A 447 26.32 -6.80 9.24
C LEU A 447 27.38 -7.90 9.07
N TYR A 448 27.43 -8.49 7.87
CA TYR A 448 28.44 -9.48 7.51
C TYR A 448 29.84 -8.85 7.49
N ASP A 449 30.87 -9.67 7.72
CA ASP A 449 32.28 -9.27 7.61
C ASP A 449 32.89 -9.80 6.30
N SER A 450 32.80 -9.01 5.23
CA SER A 450 33.29 -9.44 3.91
C SER A 450 34.82 -9.62 3.86
N SER A 451 35.59 -9.01 4.77
CA SER A 451 37.05 -9.14 4.75
C SER A 451 37.52 -10.58 4.99
N LYS A 452 36.66 -11.40 5.61
CA LYS A 452 36.90 -12.83 5.84
C LYS A 452 37.14 -13.64 4.59
N TRP A 453 36.63 -13.22 3.44
CA TRP A 453 36.98 -13.84 2.16
C TRP A 453 38.48 -13.81 1.90
N VAL A 454 39.18 -12.76 2.34
CA VAL A 454 40.64 -12.61 2.18
C VAL A 454 41.40 -13.03 3.43
N THR A 455 40.91 -12.69 4.62
CA THR A 455 41.68 -12.92 5.86
C THR A 455 41.56 -14.35 6.40
N ALA A 456 40.53 -15.10 6.01
CA ALA A 456 40.32 -16.48 6.45
C ALA A 456 40.78 -17.52 5.41
N LEU A 457 41.17 -17.09 4.21
CA LEU A 457 41.56 -17.94 3.10
C LEU A 457 42.94 -17.51 2.58
N ASP A 458 43.83 -18.46 2.30
CA ASP A 458 45.20 -18.18 1.83
C ASP A 458 45.27 -17.79 0.32
N ASN A 459 44.19 -17.24 -0.25
CA ASN A 459 44.03 -17.03 -1.71
C ASN A 459 43.58 -15.59 -2.08
N TYR A 460 43.88 -15.16 -3.31
CA TYR A 460 43.40 -13.91 -3.91
C TYR A 460 41.88 -13.97 -4.21
N THR A 461 41.05 -13.59 -3.25
CA THR A 461 39.58 -13.63 -3.33
C THR A 461 38.92 -12.26 -3.37
N GLU A 462 39.68 -11.21 -3.73
CA GLU A 462 39.20 -9.82 -3.74
C GLU A 462 37.89 -9.61 -4.53
N PRO A 463 37.68 -10.23 -5.71
CA PRO A 463 36.41 -10.08 -6.41
C PRO A 463 35.21 -10.64 -5.63
N ILE A 464 35.41 -11.69 -4.84
CA ILE A 464 34.34 -12.30 -4.03
C ILE A 464 34.11 -11.47 -2.77
N ARG A 465 35.19 -11.01 -2.10
CA ARG A 465 35.12 -10.04 -1.00
C ARG A 465 34.23 -8.86 -1.37
N ASP A 466 34.42 -8.33 -2.58
CA ASP A 466 33.78 -7.10 -3.01
C ASP A 466 32.36 -7.29 -3.53
N ASN A 467 31.91 -8.50 -3.89
CA ASN A 467 30.62 -8.71 -4.57
C ASN A 467 29.67 -9.73 -3.91
N TYR A 468 30.18 -10.71 -3.17
CA TYR A 468 29.41 -11.91 -2.76
C TYR A 468 28.09 -11.58 -2.04
N HIS A 469 28.12 -10.61 -1.12
CA HIS A 469 26.97 -10.37 -0.25
C HIS A 469 25.89 -9.48 -0.86
N TRP A 470 26.19 -8.70 -1.92
CA TRP A 470 25.26 -7.69 -2.46
C TRP A 470 24.98 -7.78 -3.96
N HIS A 471 25.86 -8.39 -4.75
CA HIS A 471 25.68 -8.43 -6.20
C HIS A 471 24.60 -9.45 -6.58
N PRO A 472 23.65 -9.13 -7.50
CA PRO A 472 22.51 -10.00 -7.86
C PRO A 472 22.87 -11.44 -8.26
N ALA A 473 24.07 -11.64 -8.84
CA ALA A 473 24.56 -12.96 -9.22
C ALA A 473 24.72 -13.95 -8.04
N TYR A 474 24.77 -13.45 -6.80
CA TYR A 474 24.93 -14.24 -5.58
C TYR A 474 23.67 -14.30 -4.72
N ASP A 475 22.52 -13.86 -5.24
CA ASP A 475 21.28 -13.73 -4.47
C ASP A 475 20.80 -15.04 -3.88
N GLU A 476 20.95 -16.12 -4.64
CA GLU A 476 20.57 -17.49 -4.29
C GLU A 476 21.74 -18.32 -3.75
N TYR A 477 22.84 -17.67 -3.36
CA TYR A 477 23.96 -18.33 -2.68
C TYR A 477 23.77 -18.22 -1.16
N PRO A 478 24.30 -19.17 -0.37
CA PRO A 478 24.12 -19.14 1.07
C PRO A 478 24.78 -17.90 1.69
N VAL A 479 24.12 -17.27 2.65
CA VAL A 479 24.77 -16.21 3.42
C VAL A 479 25.87 -16.80 4.31
N VAL A 480 27.05 -16.20 4.29
CA VAL A 480 28.22 -16.57 5.10
C VAL A 480 28.83 -15.33 5.75
N ASN A 481 29.93 -15.48 6.52
CA ASN A 481 30.60 -14.34 7.14
C ASN A 481 29.71 -13.50 8.08
N ILE A 482 28.74 -14.15 8.73
CA ILE A 482 27.91 -13.54 9.78
C ILE A 482 28.25 -14.16 11.14
N SER A 483 27.92 -13.46 12.22
CA SER A 483 28.07 -14.00 13.58
C SER A 483 26.91 -14.93 13.94
N TYR A 484 27.12 -15.79 14.94
CA TYR A 484 26.05 -16.60 15.52
C TYR A 484 24.91 -15.74 16.08
N GLU A 485 25.24 -14.61 16.70
CA GLU A 485 24.27 -13.63 17.19
C GLU A 485 23.41 -13.09 16.06
N ALA A 486 24.02 -12.82 14.90
CA ALA A 486 23.30 -12.29 13.75
C ALA A 486 22.36 -13.31 13.10
N ALA A 487 22.75 -14.60 13.07
CA ALA A 487 21.88 -15.68 12.62
C ALA A 487 20.65 -15.85 13.54
N ASN A 488 20.84 -15.79 14.86
CA ASN A 488 19.71 -15.80 15.80
C ASN A 488 18.84 -14.55 15.67
N GLU A 489 19.44 -13.39 15.40
CA GLU A 489 18.69 -12.16 15.18
C GLU A 489 17.83 -12.24 13.92
N TYR A 490 18.33 -12.86 12.84
CA TYR A 490 17.55 -13.15 11.66
C TYR A 490 16.35 -14.05 11.96
N CYS A 491 16.53 -15.10 12.78
CA CYS A 491 15.45 -15.97 13.23
C CYS A 491 14.38 -15.21 14.04
N ASN A 492 14.81 -14.33 14.96
CA ASN A 492 13.91 -13.48 15.73
C ASN A 492 13.13 -12.52 14.82
N TRP A 493 13.81 -11.90 13.85
CA TRP A 493 13.19 -11.05 12.84
C TRP A 493 12.15 -11.82 12.05
N LEU A 494 12.49 -12.96 11.47
CA LEU A 494 11.58 -13.77 10.66
C LEU A 494 10.35 -14.23 11.46
N THR A 495 10.54 -14.55 12.76
CA THR A 495 9.45 -14.84 13.71
C THR A 495 8.49 -13.67 13.84
N GLN A 496 8.99 -12.46 14.13
CA GLN A 496 8.14 -11.28 14.23
C GLN A 496 7.45 -10.98 12.89
N GLN A 497 8.19 -11.06 11.78
CA GLN A 497 7.64 -10.77 10.47
C GLN A 497 6.53 -11.74 10.09
N TYR A 498 6.69 -13.05 10.28
CA TYR A 498 5.66 -14.04 9.94
C TYR A 498 4.41 -13.88 10.81
N ASN A 499 4.59 -13.78 12.14
CA ASN A 499 3.48 -13.72 13.09
C ASN A 499 2.63 -12.44 12.97
N THR A 500 3.14 -11.40 12.32
CA THR A 500 2.41 -10.13 12.08
C THR A 500 1.63 -10.12 10.76
N GLN A 501 1.84 -11.06 9.83
CA GLN A 501 1.16 -11.08 8.52
C GLN A 501 -0.28 -11.60 8.59
N ARG A 502 -1.22 -10.96 7.88
CA ARG A 502 -2.63 -11.39 7.88
C ARG A 502 -2.93 -12.69 7.14
N LYS A 503 -2.18 -13.00 6.09
CA LYS A 503 -2.41 -14.15 5.18
C LYS A 503 -1.46 -15.31 5.48
N ARG A 504 -1.35 -15.70 6.75
CA ARG A 504 -0.48 -16.81 7.21
C ARG A 504 -1.28 -18.08 7.44
N LYS A 505 -0.66 -19.23 7.20
CA LYS A 505 -1.24 -20.55 7.47
C LYS A 505 -1.34 -20.87 8.96
N TYR A 506 -0.35 -20.44 9.74
CA TYR A 506 -0.28 -20.72 11.18
C TYR A 506 -0.41 -19.45 12.01
N THR A 507 -1.21 -19.50 13.06
CA THR A 507 -1.49 -18.35 13.93
C THR A 507 -0.25 -17.84 14.66
N GLN A 508 0.59 -18.74 15.17
CA GLN A 508 1.85 -18.41 15.85
C GLN A 508 2.93 -19.45 15.59
N VAL A 509 4.11 -18.99 15.15
CA VAL A 509 5.29 -19.82 14.93
C VAL A 509 6.53 -19.24 15.61
N LEU A 510 7.57 -20.05 15.76
CA LEU A 510 8.90 -19.65 16.21
C LEU A 510 9.95 -20.09 15.19
N PHE A 511 10.68 -19.13 14.62
CA PHE A 511 11.87 -19.42 13.83
C PHE A 511 13.12 -19.47 14.72
N ARG A 512 13.96 -20.48 14.54
CA ARG A 512 15.19 -20.68 15.32
C ARG A 512 16.22 -21.52 14.57
N LEU A 513 17.45 -21.52 15.06
CA LEU A 513 18.47 -22.47 14.61
C LEU A 513 18.09 -23.90 15.05
N PRO A 514 18.43 -24.94 14.27
CA PRO A 514 18.16 -26.33 14.62
C PRO A 514 19.01 -26.76 15.80
N THR A 515 18.46 -27.60 16.68
CA THR A 515 19.26 -28.42 17.60
C THR A 515 20.03 -29.49 16.81
N GLU A 516 21.09 -30.04 17.40
CA GLU A 516 21.85 -31.11 16.74
C GLU A 516 20.98 -32.34 16.38
N PRO A 517 20.06 -32.82 17.24
CA PRO A 517 19.14 -33.89 16.87
C PRO A 517 18.19 -33.54 15.72
N GLU A 518 17.60 -32.33 15.71
CA GLU A 518 16.72 -31.88 14.62
C GLU A 518 17.50 -31.76 13.29
N TRP A 519 18.69 -31.16 13.33
CA TRP A 519 19.57 -31.08 12.18
C TRP A 519 19.94 -32.49 11.66
N ARG A 520 20.24 -33.42 12.57
CA ARG A 520 20.53 -34.81 12.18
C ARG A 520 19.30 -35.49 11.56
N HIS A 521 18.11 -35.24 12.10
CA HIS A 521 16.87 -35.81 11.57
C HIS A 521 16.63 -35.34 10.12
N LEU A 522 16.67 -34.03 9.88
CA LEU A 522 16.43 -33.47 8.54
C LEU A 522 17.54 -33.87 7.56
N ALA A 523 18.82 -33.80 7.98
CA ALA A 523 19.95 -34.11 7.10
C ALA A 523 19.98 -35.59 6.69
N ALA A 524 19.66 -36.49 7.63
CA ALA A 524 19.64 -37.93 7.39
C ALA A 524 18.29 -38.47 6.90
N SER A 525 17.36 -37.60 6.48
CA SER A 525 16.04 -37.98 5.98
C SER A 525 15.27 -38.93 6.93
N GLY A 526 15.26 -38.60 8.22
CA GLY A 526 14.61 -39.39 9.28
C GLY A 526 15.36 -40.68 9.67
N LYS A 527 16.55 -40.92 9.12
CA LYS A 527 17.40 -42.10 9.41
C LYS A 527 18.66 -41.67 10.17
N PRO A 528 18.58 -41.28 11.45
CA PRO A 528 19.70 -40.66 12.18
C PRO A 528 20.95 -41.54 12.29
N ALA A 529 20.85 -42.85 12.07
CA ALA A 529 22.00 -43.75 12.04
C ALA A 529 22.89 -43.58 10.78
N ASN A 530 22.38 -42.98 9.70
CA ASN A 530 23.14 -42.78 8.46
C ASN A 530 24.28 -41.78 8.68
N ASN A 531 25.42 -42.00 8.03
CA ASN A 531 26.57 -41.08 8.09
C ASN A 531 26.43 -39.90 7.12
N THR A 532 25.68 -40.08 6.04
CA THR A 532 25.43 -39.08 4.98
C THR A 532 23.97 -39.14 4.51
N CYS A 533 23.56 -38.17 3.68
CA CYS A 533 22.28 -38.20 2.97
C CYS A 533 22.32 -39.04 1.69
N PHE A 534 23.49 -39.58 1.33
CA PHE A 534 23.69 -40.29 0.08
C PHE A 534 23.55 -41.79 0.27
N LYS A 535 23.10 -42.45 -0.80
CA LYS A 535 23.01 -43.90 -0.84
C LYS A 535 24.43 -44.50 -0.74
N ASP A 536 24.59 -45.49 0.14
CA ASP A 536 25.85 -46.22 0.36
C ASP A 536 27.06 -45.31 0.66
N ASP A 537 26.80 -44.12 1.26
CA ASP A 537 27.79 -43.08 1.55
C ASP A 537 28.63 -42.64 0.32
N GLN A 538 28.07 -42.79 -0.89
CA GLN A 538 28.74 -42.38 -2.14
C GLN A 538 28.46 -40.91 -2.45
N ILE A 539 29.52 -40.11 -2.60
CA ILE A 539 29.43 -38.69 -2.97
C ILE A 539 29.22 -38.44 -4.45
N THR A 540 29.22 -39.49 -5.27
CA THR A 540 28.96 -39.40 -6.71
C THR A 540 27.81 -40.32 -7.11
N ASN A 541 27.09 -39.96 -8.16
CA ASN A 541 26.12 -40.85 -8.78
C ASN A 541 26.79 -41.89 -9.69
N GLU A 542 25.99 -42.80 -10.29
CA GLU A 542 26.47 -43.84 -11.22
C GLU A 542 27.22 -43.30 -12.45
N LYS A 543 27.08 -42.00 -12.76
CA LYS A 543 27.79 -41.32 -13.86
C LYS A 543 29.07 -40.60 -13.40
N GLY A 544 29.42 -40.70 -12.12
CA GLY A 544 30.58 -40.03 -11.53
C GLY A 544 30.38 -38.54 -11.22
N CYS A 545 29.16 -38.01 -11.33
CA CYS A 545 28.89 -36.60 -10.96
C CYS A 545 28.75 -36.49 -9.44
N TYR A 546 29.42 -35.50 -8.84
CA TYR A 546 29.30 -35.22 -7.41
C TYR A 546 27.87 -34.80 -7.02
N LEU A 547 27.49 -35.15 -5.80
CA LEU A 547 26.18 -34.90 -5.21
C LEU A 547 26.21 -33.75 -4.17
N THR A 548 27.36 -33.13 -3.98
CA THR A 548 27.58 -32.05 -3.02
C THR A 548 28.84 -31.26 -3.37
N ASN A 549 28.91 -30.02 -2.88
CA ASN A 549 30.06 -29.13 -2.95
C ASN A 549 30.98 -29.34 -1.72
N ILE A 550 32.14 -29.97 -1.92
CA ILE A 550 33.11 -30.29 -0.87
C ILE A 550 34.54 -30.22 -1.41
N LYS A 551 35.53 -30.26 -0.53
CA LYS A 551 36.92 -30.40 -0.98
C LYS A 551 37.16 -31.82 -1.53
N THR A 552 37.18 -31.95 -2.85
CA THR A 552 37.28 -33.25 -3.57
C THR A 552 38.66 -33.91 -3.54
N GLY A 553 39.72 -33.18 -3.17
CA GLY A 553 41.06 -33.73 -2.99
C GLY A 553 42.08 -32.69 -2.53
N GLU A 554 43.35 -33.08 -2.39
CA GLU A 554 44.42 -32.13 -2.04
C GLU A 554 44.74 -31.13 -3.16
N ASN A 555 44.56 -31.55 -4.42
CA ASN A 555 44.90 -30.77 -5.62
C ASN A 555 43.72 -30.59 -6.60
N ASP A 556 42.52 -31.04 -6.24
CA ASP A 556 41.31 -30.92 -7.05
C ASP A 556 40.20 -30.30 -6.21
N PHE A 557 39.84 -29.06 -6.57
CA PHE A 557 38.94 -28.19 -5.80
C PHE A 557 37.66 -27.83 -6.59
N GLN A 558 37.46 -28.40 -7.78
CA GLN A 558 36.34 -28.03 -8.66
C GLN A 558 35.68 -29.22 -9.35
N ALA A 559 36.09 -30.46 -9.07
CA ALA A 559 35.49 -31.64 -9.70
C ALA A 559 33.99 -31.79 -9.41
N ASP A 560 33.51 -31.17 -8.33
CA ASP A 560 32.10 -31.07 -7.96
C ASP A 560 31.33 -29.91 -8.61
N GLY A 561 32.02 -29.07 -9.39
CA GLY A 561 31.47 -27.89 -10.05
C GLY A 561 31.50 -26.60 -9.23
N GLY A 562 32.07 -26.58 -8.02
CA GLY A 562 32.06 -25.42 -7.14
C GLY A 562 33.38 -25.20 -6.38
N PHE A 563 34.12 -24.14 -6.71
CA PHE A 563 35.34 -23.78 -5.95
C PHE A 563 35.05 -23.09 -4.61
N PHE A 564 33.90 -22.42 -4.53
CA PHE A 564 33.37 -21.66 -3.39
C PHE A 564 31.92 -22.10 -3.18
N PRO A 565 31.15 -21.53 -2.24
CA PRO A 565 29.74 -21.88 -2.14
C PRO A 565 29.06 -21.70 -3.50
N VAL A 566 28.11 -22.58 -3.80
CA VAL A 566 27.29 -22.54 -5.00
C VAL A 566 25.86 -22.14 -4.64
N ASN A 567 25.00 -21.98 -5.65
CA ASN A 567 23.57 -21.74 -5.46
C ASN A 567 22.98 -22.81 -4.52
N THR A 568 22.12 -22.41 -3.59
CA THR A 568 21.58 -23.30 -2.56
C THR A 568 20.70 -24.44 -3.08
N TYR A 569 20.18 -24.34 -4.31
CA TYR A 569 19.46 -25.43 -5.01
C TYR A 569 20.38 -26.29 -5.88
N SER A 570 21.70 -26.17 -5.72
CA SER A 570 22.64 -27.02 -6.44
C SER A 570 22.56 -28.46 -5.92
N TYR A 571 22.81 -29.42 -6.82
CA TYR A 571 22.71 -30.86 -6.55
C TYR A 571 21.28 -31.34 -6.27
N LEU A 572 21.14 -32.64 -5.98
CA LEU A 572 19.85 -33.26 -5.69
C LEU A 572 19.52 -33.11 -4.20
N PRO A 573 18.24 -32.86 -3.84
CA PRO A 573 17.84 -32.87 -2.45
C PRO A 573 17.88 -34.29 -1.88
N ASN A 574 17.89 -34.42 -0.56
CA ASN A 574 17.73 -35.69 0.12
C ASN A 574 16.28 -36.23 0.00
N GLU A 575 16.00 -37.42 0.56
CA GLU A 575 14.68 -38.07 0.43
C GLU A 575 13.52 -37.22 1.02
N MET A 576 13.81 -36.27 1.90
CA MET A 576 12.84 -35.34 2.49
C MET A 576 12.73 -34.00 1.74
N GLY A 577 13.53 -33.78 0.70
CA GLY A 577 13.50 -32.55 -0.10
C GLY A 577 14.50 -31.47 0.34
N PHE A 578 15.37 -31.73 1.32
CA PHE A 578 16.37 -30.76 1.76
C PHE A 578 17.60 -30.76 0.87
N TYR A 579 17.99 -29.57 0.42
CA TYR A 579 19.19 -29.34 -0.38
C TYR A 579 20.40 -29.06 0.51
N CYS A 580 21.58 -29.42 0.00
CA CYS A 580 22.89 -29.03 0.56
C CYS A 580 23.08 -29.29 2.06
N THR A 581 22.39 -30.28 2.66
CA THR A 581 22.57 -30.64 4.09
C THR A 581 23.94 -31.24 4.40
N MET A 582 24.69 -31.61 3.36
CA MET A 582 26.10 -31.98 3.44
C MET A 582 26.84 -31.18 2.38
N GLY A 583 27.95 -30.56 2.75
CA GLY A 583 28.76 -29.67 1.91
C GLY A 583 28.16 -28.27 1.73
N ASN A 584 28.59 -27.58 0.68
CA ASN A 584 28.33 -26.16 0.41
C ASN A 584 28.80 -25.26 1.56
N VAL A 585 28.00 -25.04 2.60
CA VAL A 585 28.44 -24.35 3.82
C VAL A 585 28.06 -25.16 5.05
N ALA A 586 28.92 -25.15 6.07
CA ALA A 586 28.57 -25.81 7.33
C ALA A 586 27.54 -24.95 8.06
N GLU A 587 26.53 -25.58 8.64
CA GLU A 587 25.36 -24.87 9.15
C GLU A 587 25.42 -24.71 10.66
N MET A 588 25.27 -23.47 11.13
CA MET A 588 25.15 -23.19 12.56
C MET A 588 23.95 -23.91 13.17
N ILE A 589 24.19 -24.60 14.28
CA ILE A 589 23.13 -25.17 15.13
C ILE A 589 22.90 -24.28 16.35
N SER A 590 21.89 -24.58 17.15
CA SER A 590 21.51 -23.83 18.35
C SER A 590 22.62 -23.72 19.39
N LYS A 591 23.64 -24.57 19.34
CA LYS A 591 24.85 -24.47 20.17
C LYS A 591 25.88 -23.55 19.52
N LYS A 592 26.11 -22.37 20.11
CA LYS A 592 27.12 -21.38 19.65
C LYS A 592 28.49 -22.02 19.42
N GLY A 593 29.12 -21.66 18.30
CA GLY A 593 30.45 -22.11 17.89
C GLY A 593 30.48 -23.52 17.30
N ILE A 594 29.32 -24.14 17.10
CA ILE A 594 29.15 -25.46 16.49
C ILE A 594 28.35 -25.36 15.20
N ALA A 595 28.89 -25.93 14.13
CA ALA A 595 28.23 -26.11 12.84
C ALA A 595 28.34 -27.56 12.36
N LYS A 596 27.48 -27.94 11.42
CA LYS A 596 27.34 -29.32 10.91
C LYS A 596 27.30 -29.37 9.38
N GLY A 597 27.50 -30.56 8.81
CA GLY A 597 27.36 -30.80 7.36
C GLY A 597 28.63 -30.57 6.53
N GLY A 598 29.65 -29.91 7.07
CA GLY A 598 30.85 -29.55 6.30
C GLY A 598 30.59 -28.47 5.24
N SER A 599 31.61 -28.11 4.46
CA SER A 599 31.55 -26.99 3.50
C SER A 599 32.35 -27.32 2.24
N TRP A 600 32.32 -26.45 1.24
CA TRP A 600 33.19 -26.45 0.06
C TRP A 600 34.69 -26.60 0.39
N ALA A 601 35.12 -26.21 1.60
CA ALA A 601 36.51 -26.33 2.05
C ALA A 601 36.81 -27.60 2.89
N HIS A 602 35.81 -28.42 3.21
CA HIS A 602 35.96 -29.63 4.03
C HIS A 602 35.92 -30.89 3.16
N THR A 603 36.77 -31.87 3.46
CA THR A 603 36.75 -33.17 2.78
C THR A 603 35.52 -33.97 3.16
N PHE A 604 35.18 -35.00 2.37
CA PHE A 604 34.07 -35.91 2.65
C PHE A 604 34.07 -36.43 4.10
N GLU A 605 35.21 -36.93 4.58
CA GLU A 605 35.33 -37.54 5.92
C GLU A 605 35.03 -36.53 7.03
N ASN A 606 35.31 -35.25 6.77
CA ASN A 606 35.08 -34.14 7.69
C ASN A 606 33.67 -33.53 7.55
N SER A 607 32.93 -33.87 6.50
CA SER A 607 31.58 -33.37 6.23
C SER A 607 30.46 -34.33 6.67
N THR A 608 30.79 -35.58 7.02
CA THR A 608 29.81 -36.57 7.51
C THR A 608 29.05 -36.08 8.75
N PHE A 609 27.82 -36.57 8.96
CA PHE A 609 26.90 -36.06 9.97
C PHE A 609 27.38 -36.23 11.43
N ASN A 610 28.33 -37.14 11.68
CA ASN A 610 28.95 -37.32 12.99
C ASN A 610 30.06 -36.30 13.28
N LYS A 611 30.51 -35.56 12.27
CA LYS A 611 31.54 -34.53 12.42
C LYS A 611 30.91 -33.22 12.86
N THR A 612 31.79 -32.36 13.36
CA THR A 612 31.44 -31.07 13.92
C THR A 612 32.46 -30.05 13.45
N GLN A 613 31.97 -28.98 12.84
CA GLN A 613 32.77 -27.83 12.46
C GLN A 613 32.73 -26.82 13.61
N LYS A 614 33.90 -26.46 14.13
CA LYS A 614 34.01 -25.40 15.14
C LYS A 614 34.30 -24.07 14.47
N TYR A 615 33.68 -23.00 14.96
CA TYR A 615 33.95 -21.64 14.51
C TYR A 615 33.94 -20.68 15.70
N GLU A 616 34.70 -19.60 15.60
CA GLU A 616 34.82 -18.59 16.66
C GLU A 616 34.12 -17.27 16.28
N GLY A 617 33.81 -17.07 15.00
CA GLY A 617 33.16 -15.87 14.48
C GLY A 617 32.79 -15.99 13.01
N PRO A 618 32.58 -14.87 12.31
CA PRO A 618 32.34 -14.82 10.87
C PRO A 618 33.38 -15.60 10.06
N ASP A 619 32.90 -16.47 9.17
CA ASP A 619 33.74 -17.37 8.37
C ASP A 619 33.05 -17.71 7.02
N PRO A 620 33.79 -17.74 5.89
CA PRO A 620 33.20 -17.95 4.56
C PRO A 620 32.74 -19.40 4.31
N ARG A 621 33.02 -20.30 5.25
CA ARG A 621 32.62 -21.71 5.20
C ARG A 621 31.37 -22.00 6.02
N ILE A 622 30.87 -21.01 6.78
CA ILE A 622 29.81 -21.19 7.77
C ILE A 622 28.59 -20.35 7.40
N GLY A 623 27.45 -21.01 7.20
CA GLY A 623 26.13 -20.41 6.99
C GLY A 623 25.12 -21.00 7.98
N PHE A 624 23.84 -20.96 7.64
CA PHE A 624 22.79 -21.57 8.47
C PHE A 624 21.50 -21.81 7.69
N ARG A 625 20.63 -22.67 8.23
CA ARG A 625 19.23 -22.82 7.84
C ARG A 625 18.33 -22.60 9.05
N VAL A 626 17.03 -22.45 8.83
CA VAL A 626 16.07 -22.14 9.91
C VAL A 626 15.06 -23.26 10.12
N ILE A 627 14.69 -23.49 11.38
CA ILE A 627 13.54 -24.29 11.80
C ILE A 627 12.38 -23.34 12.05
N MET A 628 11.18 -23.68 11.58
CA MET A 628 9.90 -23.07 11.93
C MET A 628 9.11 -24.06 12.79
N GLU A 629 8.98 -23.74 14.07
CA GLU A 629 8.20 -24.51 15.04
C GLU A 629 6.79 -23.92 15.16
N ILE A 630 5.76 -24.75 14.94
CA ILE A 630 4.37 -24.34 15.08
C ILE A 630 3.99 -24.35 16.56
N ILE A 631 3.63 -23.16 17.07
CA ILE A 631 3.18 -22.97 18.45
C ILE A 631 1.66 -23.00 18.52
N GLN A 632 0.99 -22.41 17.53
CA GLN A 632 -0.47 -22.41 17.41
C GLN A 632 -0.86 -22.42 15.93
N GLU A 633 -1.77 -23.34 15.57
CA GLU A 633 -2.40 -23.39 14.25
C GLU A 633 -3.43 -22.28 14.07
#